data_AF-A0A5S3YEW1-F1
#
_entry.id   AF-A0A5S3YEW1-F1
#
_cell.length_a   1.000
_cell.length_b   1.000
_cell.length_c   1.000
_cell.angle_alpha   90.00
_cell.angle_beta   90.00
_cell.angle_gamma   90.00
#
_symmetry.space_group_name_H-M   'P 1'
#
loop_
_entity.id
_entity.type
_entity.pdbx_description
1 polymer ?
#
loop_
_entity_poly.entity_id
_entity_poly.type
_entity_poly.pdbx_seq_one_letter_code
_entity_poly.pdbx_strand_id
1 'polypeptide(L)' 'YVPGDLFSVNPLTAQNVPNLFARNERVVAIFDTAMGPLAMVLVGATIVASIETIWAGTVTPPAGKDVFSW' A
#
# COMPACT_ATOMS: atom_id res chain seq x y z
N TYR A 1 7.51 -2.40 -0.76
CA TYR A 1 6.72 -1.50 -1.63
C TYR A 1 6.27 -2.26 -2.86
N VAL A 2 5.04 -2.02 -3.31
CA VAL A 2 4.47 -2.61 -4.53
C VAL A 2 3.87 -1.48 -5.37
N PRO A 3 4.39 -1.24 -6.59
CA PRO A 3 3.81 -0.25 -7.49
C PRO A 3 2.41 -0.69 -7.95
N GLY A 4 1.55 0.27 -8.27
CA GLY A 4 0.19 -0.03 -8.66
C GLY A 4 -0.60 1.18 -9.15
N ASP A 5 -1.87 0.95 -9.41
CA ASP A 5 -2.86 1.97 -9.77
C ASP A 5 -3.14 2.91 -8.58
N LEU A 6 -3.84 4.02 -8.81
CA LEU A 6 -4.29 4.93 -7.76
C LEU A 6 -5.80 5.18 -7.87
N PHE A 7 -6.60 4.12 -7.80
CA PHE A 7 -8.05 4.25 -7.69
C PHE A 7 -8.44 4.87 -6.35
N SER A 8 -9.55 5.62 -6.32
CA SER A 8 -10.16 6.06 -5.07
C SER A 8 -10.60 4.86 -4.25
N VAL A 9 -10.44 4.95 -2.93
CA VAL A 9 -10.94 3.94 -1.98
C VAL A 9 -12.16 4.50 -1.27
N ASN A 10 -13.34 4.05 -1.66
CA ASN A 10 -14.62 4.37 -1.04
C ASN A 10 -15.57 3.16 -1.19
N PRO A 11 -16.75 3.15 -0.52
CA PRO A 11 -17.65 1.99 -0.57
C PRO A 11 -18.07 1.57 -1.98
N LEU A 12 -18.29 2.53 -2.89
CA LEU A 12 -18.69 2.23 -4.27
C LEU A 12 -17.55 1.54 -5.03
N THR A 13 -16.33 2.09 -4.97
CA THR A 13 -15.19 1.48 -5.66
C THR A 13 -14.79 0.16 -5.05
N ALA A 14 -14.88 -0.01 -3.73
CA ALA A 14 -14.57 -1.25 -3.05
C ALA A 14 -15.49 -2.42 -3.45
N GLN A 15 -16.73 -2.12 -3.83
CA GLN A 15 -17.69 -3.13 -4.27
C GLN A 15 -17.60 -3.46 -5.76
N ASN A 16 -17.10 -2.52 -6.58
CA ASN A 16 -17.21 -2.62 -8.04
C ASN A 16 -15.87 -2.73 -8.77
N VAL A 17 -14.76 -2.31 -8.16
CA VAL A 17 -13.43 -2.41 -8.77
C VAL A 17 -12.81 -3.75 -8.37
N PRO A 18 -12.68 -4.70 -9.30
CA PRO A 18 -12.09 -6.00 -8.99
C PRO A 18 -10.64 -5.82 -8.57
N ASN A 19 -10.26 -6.52 -7.50
CA ASN A 19 -8.90 -6.49 -6.94
C ASN A 19 -8.43 -5.09 -6.52
N LEU A 20 -9.34 -4.16 -6.14
CA LEU A 20 -9.01 -2.76 -5.81
C LEU A 20 -7.74 -2.61 -4.97
N PHE A 21 -7.68 -3.26 -3.82
CA PHE A 21 -6.55 -3.16 -2.90
C PHE A 21 -5.27 -3.87 -3.38
N ALA A 22 -5.42 -4.91 -4.22
CA ALA A 22 -4.29 -5.64 -4.79
C ALA A 22 -3.72 -4.94 -6.04
N ARG A 23 -4.50 -4.06 -6.66
CA ARG A 23 -4.11 -3.24 -7.81
C ARG A 23 -3.52 -1.90 -7.41
N ASN A 24 -4.01 -1.30 -6.33
CA ASN A 24 -3.48 -0.02 -5.89
C ASN A 24 -2.03 -0.13 -5.41
N GLU A 25 -1.27 0.96 -5.60
CA GLU A 25 0.04 1.15 -5.00
C GLU A 25 -0.04 0.96 -3.48
N ARG A 26 0.91 0.22 -2.91
CA ARG A 26 0.88 -0.13 -1.48
C ARG A 26 2.25 -0.41 -0.89
N VAL A 27 2.34 -0.25 0.42
CA VAL A 27 3.48 -0.65 1.25
C VAL A 27 3.02 -1.73 2.22
N VAL A 28 3.79 -2.82 2.28
CA VAL A 28 3.52 -3.95 3.17
C VAL A 28 4.63 -3.97 4.23
N ALA A 29 4.23 -3.98 5.50
CA ALA A 29 5.12 -4.15 6.64
C ALA A 29 4.77 -5.45 7.36
N ILE A 30 5.74 -6.34 7.49
CA ILE A 30 5.59 -7.63 8.16
C ILE A 30 6.25 -7.54 9.53
N PHE A 31 5.54 -7.97 10.57
CA PHE A 31 5.99 -7.93 11.95
C PHE A 31 5.89 -9.30 12.57
N ASP A 32 6.92 -9.67 13.33
CA ASP A 32 6.81 -10.75 14.31
C ASP A 32 6.18 -10.20 15.58
N THR A 33 5.09 -10.81 16.02
CA THR A 33 4.38 -10.42 17.24
C THR A 33 4.25 -11.61 18.19
N ALA A 34 3.94 -11.34 19.46
CA ALA A 34 3.67 -12.41 20.44
C ALA A 34 2.47 -13.30 20.06
N MET A 35 1.59 -12.81 19.18
CA MET A 35 0.43 -13.55 18.67
C MET A 35 0.71 -14.26 17.34
N GLY A 36 1.95 -14.21 16.85
CA GLY A 36 2.37 -14.73 15.55
C GLY A 36 2.65 -13.62 14.52
N PRO A 37 2.91 -14.01 13.25
CA PRO A 37 3.22 -13.06 12.18
C PRO A 37 2.02 -12.15 11.85
N LEU A 38 2.27 -10.85 11.70
CA LEU A 38 1.28 -9.84 11.32
C LEU A 38 1.73 -9.10 10.06
N ALA A 39 0.82 -8.91 9.10
CA ALA A 39 1.04 -8.06 7.94
C ALA A 39 0.18 -6.80 8.04
N MET A 40 0.80 -5.62 8.02
CA MET A 40 0.14 -4.33 7.88
C MET A 40 0.33 -3.81 6.47
N VAL A 41 -0.77 -3.58 5.74
CA VAL A 41 -0.75 -3.11 4.36
C VAL A 41 -1.33 -1.70 4.29
N LEU A 42 -0.49 -0.73 3.95
CA LEU A 42 -0.89 0.64 3.67
C LEU A 42 -1.17 0.76 2.17
N VAL A 43 -2.41 1.05 1.80
CA VAL A 43 -2.84 1.15 0.40
C VAL A 43 -3.06 2.62 0.04
N GLY A 44 -2.34 3.10 -0.97
CA GLY A 44 -2.51 4.45 -1.51
C GLY A 44 -3.82 4.56 -2.29
N ALA A 45 -4.36 5.78 -2.39
CA ALA A 45 -5.52 6.07 -3.21
C ALA A 45 -5.37 7.43 -3.92
N THR A 46 -6.31 7.77 -4.80
CA THR A 46 -6.33 9.08 -5.46
C THR A 46 -6.26 10.20 -4.42
N ILE A 47 -5.36 11.17 -4.62
CA ILE A 47 -5.06 12.31 -3.71
C ILE A 47 -4.38 11.95 -2.38
N VAL A 48 -4.39 10.69 -1.95
CA VAL A 48 -3.75 10.20 -0.71
C VAL A 48 -2.74 9.09 -1.01
N ALA A 49 -1.88 9.32 -2.00
CA ALA A 49 -0.93 8.34 -2.50
C ALA A 49 0.43 8.32 -1.76
N SER A 50 0.77 9.39 -1.05
CA SER A 50 2.04 9.46 -0.32
C SER A 50 2.01 8.52 0.87
N ILE A 51 2.98 7.60 0.95
CA ILE A 51 3.11 6.64 2.05
C ILE A 51 4.47 6.81 2.70
N GLU A 52 4.45 7.01 4.01
CA GLU A 52 5.63 7.19 4.85
C GLU A 52 5.60 6.20 6.01
N THR A 53 6.77 5.73 6.41
CA THR A 53 6.95 4.93 7.63
C THR A 53 8.07 5.54 8.48
N ILE A 54 7.97 5.41 9.80
CA ILE A 54 8.93 6.06 10.72
C ILE A 54 10.38 5.57 10.57
N TRP A 55 10.61 4.40 9.98
CA TRP A 55 11.93 3.81 9.80
C TRP A 55 12.52 4.02 8.40
N ALA A 56 11.68 4.16 7.35
CA ALA A 56 12.14 4.33 5.97
C ALA A 56 11.90 5.75 5.42
N GLY A 57 11.27 6.63 6.19
CA GLY A 57 10.81 7.93 5.70
C GLY A 57 9.76 7.77 4.61
N THR A 58 9.71 8.74 3.70
CA THR A 58 8.81 8.76 2.55
C THR A 58 9.18 7.64 1.57
N VAL A 59 8.29 6.65 1.41
CA VAL A 59 8.48 5.49 0.53
C VAL A 59 7.99 5.80 -0.89
N THR A 60 6.88 6.53 -0.99
CA THR A 60 6.28 7.05 -2.23
C THR A 60 5.72 8.45 -1.89
N PRO A 61 5.96 9.48 -2.72
CA PRO A 61 6.69 9.48 -4.00
C PRO A 61 8.23 9.48 -3.87
N PRO A 62 8.98 9.17 -4.96
CA PRO A 62 8.49 8.86 -6.32
C PRO A 62 7.89 7.45 -6.42
N ALA A 63 6.85 7.30 -7.24
CA ALA A 63 6.33 5.98 -7.58
C ALA A 63 7.40 5.20 -8.37
N GLY A 64 7.88 4.10 -7.81
CA GLY A 64 8.78 3.17 -8.48
C GLY A 64 8.06 2.36 -9.54
N LYS A 65 8.81 1.68 -10.42
CA LYS A 65 8.25 0.74 -11.41
C LYS A 65 8.33 -0.71 -10.97
N ASP A 66 9.21 -0.98 -10.02
CA ASP A 66 9.55 -2.33 -9.59
C ASP A 66 9.10 -2.55 -8.14
N VAL A 67 8.75 -3.80 -7.84
CA VAL A 67 8.58 -4.24 -6.45
C VAL A 67 9.95 -4.17 -5.78
N PHE A 68 10.01 -3.56 -4.60
CA PHE A 68 11.21 -3.58 -3.79
C PHE A 68 10.90 -3.86 -2.32
N SER A 69 11.85 -4.51 -1.66
CA SER A 69 11.86 -4.82 -0.24
C SER A 69 13.19 -4.41 0.36
N TRP A 70 13.19 -4.05 1.64
CA TRP A 70 14.36 -3.75 2.43
C TRP A 70 14.34 -4.58 3.71
#